data_AF-A0A5K1EUE4-F1
#
_entry.id   AF-A0A5K1EUE4-F1
#
_cell.length_a   1.000
_cell.length_b   1.000
_cell.length_c   1.000
_cell.angle_alpha   90.00
_cell.angle_beta   90.00
_cell.angle_gamma   90.00
#
_symmetry.space_group_name_H-M   'P 1'
#
loop_
_entity.id
_entity.type
_entity.pdbx_description
1 polymer ?
#
loop_
_entity_poly.entity_id
_entity_poly.type
_entity_poly.pdbx_seq_one_letter_code
_entity_poly.pdbx_strand_id
1 'polypeptide(L)'
;RFGTWPVAMLAQNKASTILEGPVCSGRRVVGWHTNEKSKRLRRFHVDMSGFAFNSTILWAPERWHRLEPEPIRQLDTVKEGFQ
;
A
#
# COMPACT_ATOMS: atom_id res chain seq x y z
N ARG A 1 -6.84 11.14 2.86
CA ARG A 1 -5.50 11.56 2.40
C ARG A 1 -4.50 10.65 3.08
N PHE A 2 -3.49 10.19 2.36
CA PHE A 2 -2.45 9.31 2.88
C PHE A 2 -1.09 9.89 2.49
N GLY A 3 -0.07 9.61 3.29
CA GLY A 3 1.33 9.85 2.97
C GLY A 3 1.94 8.59 2.38
N THR A 4 2.93 8.77 1.52
CA THR A 4 3.71 7.68 0.93
C THR A 4 5.16 8.13 0.82
N TRP A 5 6.09 7.20 0.91
CA TRP A 5 7.52 7.44 0.91
C TRP A 5 8.24 6.28 0.21
N PRO A 6 9.48 6.51 -0.27
CA PRO A 6 10.27 5.45 -0.85
C PRO A 6 10.70 4.41 0.20
N VAL A 7 10.77 3.15 -0.21
CA VAL A 7 11.18 2.00 0.60
C VAL A 7 12.33 1.30 -0.12
N ALA A 8 13.40 1.03 0.62
CA ALA A 8 14.53 0.24 0.13
C ALA A 8 14.34 -1.22 0.51
N MET A 9 14.52 -2.11 -0.45
CA MET A 9 14.42 -3.57 -0.29
C MET A 9 15.71 -4.23 -0.78
N LEU A 10 16.10 -5.33 -0.13
CA LEU A 10 17.22 -6.15 -0.59
C LEU A 10 16.73 -7.09 -1.69
N ALA A 11 17.41 -7.10 -2.85
CA ALA A 11 17.09 -8.07 -3.89
C ALA A 11 17.49 -9.48 -3.45
N GLN A 12 16.59 -10.46 -3.59
CA GLN A 12 16.78 -11.84 -3.11
C GLN A 12 18.01 -12.57 -3.70
N ASN A 13 18.53 -12.14 -4.86
CA ASN A 13 19.54 -12.90 -5.60
C ASN A 13 20.80 -12.09 -5.99
N LYS A 14 20.83 -10.81 -5.63
CA LYS A 14 21.99 -9.95 -5.84
C LYS A 14 22.10 -9.10 -4.60
N ALA A 15 23.29 -8.93 -4.04
CA ALA A 15 23.56 -7.98 -2.95
C ALA A 15 23.40 -6.53 -3.43
N SER A 16 22.22 -6.21 -3.99
CA SER A 16 21.83 -4.96 -4.59
C SER A 16 20.54 -4.52 -3.93
N THR A 17 20.51 -3.25 -3.55
CA THR A 17 19.32 -2.61 -2.99
C THR A 17 18.43 -2.11 -4.11
N ILE A 18 17.14 -2.43 -4.05
CA ILE A 18 16.10 -1.87 -4.92
C ILE A 18 15.41 -0.77 -4.12
N LEU A 19 15.25 0.41 -4.71
CA LEU A 19 14.46 1.48 -4.13
C LEU A 19 13.16 1.59 -4.90
N GLU A 20 12.02 1.47 -4.22
CA GLU A 20 10.70 1.68 -4.83
C GLU A 20 9.98 2.81 -4.12
N GLY A 21 9.17 3.59 -4.84
CA GLY A 21 8.49 4.71 -4.21
C GLY A 21 7.78 5.69 -5.13
N PRO A 22 7.12 6.71 -4.54
CA PRO A 22 6.38 7.72 -5.28
C PRO A 22 7.31 8.67 -6.05
N VAL A 23 6.92 9.00 -7.27
CA VAL A 23 7.51 10.11 -8.04
C VAL A 23 6.62 11.33 -7.83
N CYS A 24 7.19 12.42 -7.32
CA CYS A 24 6.46 13.62 -6.95
C CYS A 24 6.76 14.79 -7.88
N SER A 25 5.73 15.55 -8.24
CA SER A 25 5.85 16.90 -8.79
C SER A 25 5.27 17.87 -7.76
N GLY A 26 6.15 18.59 -7.06
CA GLY A 26 5.79 19.38 -5.88
C GLY A 26 5.19 18.50 -4.77
N ARG A 27 3.96 18.82 -4.33
CA ARG A 27 3.24 18.07 -3.28
C ARG A 27 2.31 16.97 -3.81
N ARG A 28 2.38 16.65 -5.11
CA ARG A 28 1.50 15.67 -5.75
C ARG A 28 2.31 14.50 -6.29
N VAL A 29 1.81 13.28 -6.06
CA VAL A 29 2.36 12.07 -6.67
C VAL A 29 1.91 12.02 -8.13
N VAL A 30 2.85 11.89 -9.05
CA VAL A 30 2.63 11.83 -10.51
C VAL A 30 2.94 10.45 -11.09
N GLY A 31 3.58 9.57 -10.32
CA GLY A 31 3.91 8.22 -10.76
C GLY A 31 4.62 7.40 -9.68
N TRP A 32 5.18 6.26 -10.09
CA TRP A 32 5.87 5.32 -9.22
C TRP A 32 7.18 4.87 -9.86
N HIS A 33 8.25 4.82 -9.07
CA HIS A 33 9.50 4.17 -9.44
C HIS A 33 9.48 2.75 -8.86
N THR A 34 9.52 1.74 -9.72
CA THR A 34 9.42 0.33 -9.34
C THR A 34 10.35 -0.51 -10.22
N ASN A 35 10.76 -1.68 -9.72
CA ASN A 35 11.56 -2.64 -10.50
C ASN A 35 10.69 -3.77 -11.09
N GLU A 36 9.38 -3.75 -10.83
CA GLU A 36 8.45 -4.74 -11.36
C GLU A 36 8.33 -4.61 -12.89
N LYS A 37 8.95 -5.53 -13.64
CA LYS A 37 8.84 -5.62 -15.11
C LYS A 37 7.44 -6.02 -15.59
N SER A 38 6.61 -6.50 -14.66
CA SER A 38 5.24 -6.89 -14.95
C SER A 38 4.42 -5.60 -15.16
N LYS A 39 3.85 -5.43 -16.35
CA LYS A 39 2.88 -4.36 -16.66
C LYS A 39 1.54 -4.55 -15.93
N ARG A 40 1.52 -5.19 -14.75
CA ARG A 40 0.31 -5.23 -13.93
C ARG A 40 0.03 -3.82 -13.47
N LEU A 41 -0.92 -3.18 -14.15
CA LEU A 41 -1.40 -1.84 -13.86
C LEU A 41 -2.02 -1.83 -12.46
N ARG A 42 -1.21 -1.57 -11.43
CA ARG A 42 -1.71 -1.32 -10.07
C ARG A 42 -1.94 0.17 -9.92
N ARG A 43 -3.02 0.54 -9.23
CA ARG A 43 -3.31 1.95 -8.93
C ARG A 43 -2.25 2.56 -8.01
N PHE A 44 -1.68 1.74 -7.13
CA PHE A 44 -0.60 2.09 -6.21
C PHE A 44 0.48 1.02 -6.29
N HIS A 45 1.73 1.43 -6.54
CA HIS A 45 2.88 0.55 -6.52
C HIS A 45 3.72 0.81 -5.26
N VAL A 46 3.12 0.48 -4.12
CA VAL A 46 3.70 0.66 -2.79
C VAL A 46 3.36 -0.58 -1.96
N ASP A 47 4.34 -1.09 -1.21
CA ASP A 47 4.13 -2.16 -0.24
C ASP A 47 3.53 -1.60 1.08
N MET A 48 3.08 -2.46 1.99
CA MET A 48 2.47 -2.09 3.27
C MET A 48 3.33 -1.13 4.10
N SER A 49 4.65 -1.22 3.97
CA SER A 49 5.61 -0.37 4.68
C SER A 49 5.83 1.03 4.06
N GLY A 50 5.33 1.29 2.85
CA GLY A 50 5.60 2.52 2.09
C GLY A 50 4.50 3.59 2.15
N PHE A 51 3.48 3.40 2.98
CA PHE A 51 2.41 4.37 3.16
C PHE A 51 1.85 4.39 4.58
N ALA A 52 1.23 5.52 4.94
CA ALA A 52 0.39 5.63 6.12
C ALA A 52 -0.70 6.68 5.91
N PHE A 53 -1.73 6.61 6.75
CA PHE A 53 -2.85 7.54 6.72
C PHE A 53 -3.27 7.91 8.14
N ASN A 54 -4.00 9.02 8.26
CA ASN A 54 -4.63 9.37 9.53
C ASN A 54 -5.69 8.32 9.87
N SER A 55 -5.57 7.69 11.04
CA SER A 55 -6.45 6.62 11.52
C SER A 55 -7.93 6.99 11.49
N THR A 56 -8.29 8.27 11.59
CA THR A 56 -9.68 8.75 11.44
C THR A 56 -10.32 8.31 10.12
N ILE A 57 -9.53 8.02 9.08
CA ILE A 57 -10.06 7.54 7.80
C ILE A 57 -10.77 6.19 7.93
N LEU A 58 -10.37 5.33 8.89
CA LEU A 58 -10.98 4.02 9.09
C LEU A 58 -12.39 4.13 9.66
N TRP A 59 -12.64 5.19 10.42
CA TRP A 59 -13.84 5.34 11.24
C TRP A 59 -14.72 6.52 10.79
N ALA A 60 -14.41 7.18 9.67
CA ALA A 60 -15.16 8.33 9.17
C ALA A 60 -16.29 7.86 8.23
N PRO A 61 -17.53 7.65 8.72
CA PRO A 61 -18.62 7.11 7.92
C PRO A 61 -18.99 8.03 6.75
N GLU A 62 -18.82 9.35 6.89
CA GLU A 62 -19.19 10.30 5.84
C GLU A 62 -18.32 10.17 4.58
N ARG A 63 -17.12 9.58 4.70
CA ARG A 63 -16.18 9.43 3.57
C ARG A 63 -16.40 8.15 2.76
N TRP A 64 -17.07 7.16 3.35
CA TRP A 64 -17.24 5.84 2.73
C TRP A 64 -18.62 5.65 2.10
N HIS A 65 -19.49 6.67 2.11
CA HIS A 65 -20.86 6.61 1.58
C HIS A 65 -21.57 5.28 1.95
N ARG A 66 -21.47 4.87 3.22
CA ARG A 66 -21.90 3.54 3.65
C ARG A 66 -23.32 3.60 4.21
N LEU A 67 -24.22 2.84 3.58
CA LEU A 67 -25.63 2.70 3.99
C LEU A 67 -25.83 1.69 5.12
N GLU A 68 -24.86 0.82 5.41
CA GLU A 68 -25.03 -0.29 6.39
C GLU A 68 -23.96 -0.26 7.51
N PRO A 69 -24.37 -0.41 8.79
CA PRO A 69 -23.49 -0.38 9.96
C PRO A 69 -22.74 -1.69 10.22
N GLU A 70 -22.90 -2.73 9.38
CA GLU A 70 -22.26 -4.02 9.61
C GLU A 70 -20.72 -3.94 9.68
N PRO A 71 -20.08 -4.77 10.54
CA PRO A 71 -18.64 -4.77 10.70
C PRO A 71 -17.93 -5.22 9.41
N ILE A 72 -17.03 -4.38 8.89
CA ILE A 72 -16.21 -4.68 7.70
C ILE A 72 -15.21 -5.83 7.97
N ARG A 73 -14.92 -6.12 9.24
CA ARG A 73 -13.99 -7.20 9.62
C ARG A 73 -14.69 -8.55 9.48
N GLN A 74 -14.44 -9.24 8.35
CA GLN A 74 -14.46 -10.69 8.39
C GLN A 74 -13.34 -11.15 9.31
N LEU A 75 -13.65 -12.10 10.20
CA LEU A 75 -12.64 -12.75 11.02
C LEU A 75 -11.63 -13.40 10.07
N ASP A 76 -10.36 -12.98 10.11
CA ASP A 76 -9.29 -13.68 9.40
C ASP A 76 -9.09 -15.02 10.12
N THR A 77 -9.85 -16.03 9.71
CA THR A 77 -9.61 -17.41 10.14
C THR A 77 -8.38 -17.89 9.38
N VAL A 78 -7.20 -17.52 9.87
CA VAL A 78 -5.94 -18.14 9.42
C VAL A 78 -6.04 -19.62 9.77
N LYS A 79 -6.31 -20.46 8.77
CA LYS A 79 -6.06 -21.89 8.90
C LYS A 79 -4.55 -22.06 8.91
N GLU A 80 -3.97 -22.26 10.09
CA GLU A 80 -2.59 -22.72 10.23
C GLU A 80 -2.45 -24.10 9.57
N GLY A 81 -2.10 -24.10 8.28
CA GLY A 81 -1.59 -25.26 7.57
C GLY A 81 -0.08 -25.15 7.51
N PHE A 82 0.61 -25.47 8.61
CA PHE A 82 2.03 -25.82 8.53
C PHE A 82 2.11 -27.27 8.04
N GLN A 83 2.62 -27.46 6.83
CA GLN A 83 3.08 -28.75 6.32
C GLN A 83 4.60 -28.71 6.19
#